data_AF-A0A2G7FN90-F1
#
_entry.id   AF-A0A2G7FN90-F1
#
_cell.length_a   1.000
_cell.length_b   1.000
_cell.length_c   1.000
_cell.angle_alpha   90.00
_cell.angle_beta   90.00
_cell.angle_gamma   90.00
#
_symmetry.space_group_name_H-M   'P 1'
#
loop_
_entity.id
_entity.type
_entity.pdbx_description
1 polymer ?
#
loop_
_entity_poly.entity_id
_entity_poly.type
_entity_poly.pdbx_seq_one_letter_code
_entity_poly.pdbx_strand_id
1 'polypeptide(L)'
;MMYRTLILLLATYLAALAASQTITPENTLTNPVPGAVLPRSGFQILPKRAPPKKTPPKQLLTASCNIPGTNKKQYSELSLDRCLGWHKNDDGSGRLLAQKHGGGLSKAGGECSTCRYLNSNPNMLCYCAKVRDNEKTYMNPATATWTGHVFYNLFEALQDGTYLIEINQNGVLSCHGIAGDAK
;
A
#
# COMPACT_ATOMS: atom_id res chain seq x y z
N MET A 1 -29.78 42.61 -6.01
CA MET A 1 -28.85 42.90 -4.89
C MET A 1 -28.10 41.66 -4.36
N MET A 2 -28.72 40.49 -4.18
CA MET A 2 -28.09 39.29 -3.56
C MET A 2 -26.73 38.83 -4.15
N TYR A 3 -26.48 39.02 -5.45
CA TYR A 3 -25.27 38.49 -6.10
C TYR A 3 -23.96 39.15 -5.62
N ARG A 4 -24.01 40.44 -5.24
CA ARG A 4 -22.81 41.16 -4.71
C ARG A 4 -22.38 40.63 -3.34
N THR A 5 -23.34 40.29 -2.47
CA THR A 5 -23.07 39.74 -1.14
C THR A 5 -22.44 38.34 -1.22
N LEU A 6 -22.90 37.52 -2.17
CA LEU A 6 -22.36 36.17 -2.38
C LEU A 6 -20.90 36.18 -2.87
N ILE A 7 -20.56 37.10 -3.79
CA ILE A 7 -19.19 37.27 -4.30
C ILE A 7 -18.24 37.72 -3.17
N LEU A 8 -18.68 38.66 -2.32
CA LEU A 8 -17.88 39.13 -1.19
C LEU A 8 -17.61 38.01 -0.17
N LEU A 9 -18.61 37.16 0.12
CA LEU A 9 -18.45 35.99 0.99
C LEU A 9 -17.49 34.94 0.42
N LEU A 10 -17.54 34.67 -0.89
CA LEU A 10 -16.56 33.76 -1.52
C LEU A 10 -15.14 34.31 -1.45
N ALA A 11 -14.96 35.62 -1.70
CA ALA A 11 -13.65 36.26 -1.67
C ALA A 11 -13.01 36.23 -0.27
N THR A 12 -13.79 36.46 0.80
CA THR A 12 -13.28 36.36 2.17
C THR A 12 -12.93 34.92 2.56
N TYR A 13 -13.69 33.93 2.09
CA TYR A 13 -13.40 32.52 2.37
C TYR A 13 -12.10 32.04 1.70
N LEU A 14 -11.85 32.44 0.46
CA LEU A 14 -10.62 32.11 -0.27
C LEU A 14 -9.38 32.79 0.33
N ALA A 15 -9.50 34.04 0.80
CA ALA A 15 -8.41 34.74 1.49
C ALA A 15 -8.03 34.06 2.82
N ALA A 16 -9.01 33.52 3.56
CA ALA A 16 -8.75 32.78 4.80
C ALA A 16 -8.01 31.45 4.55
N LEU A 17 -8.35 30.71 3.49
CA LEU A 17 -7.66 29.45 3.15
C LEU A 17 -6.18 29.64 2.80
N ALA A 18 -5.83 30.75 2.14
CA ALA A 18 -4.46 31.05 1.74
C ALA A 18 -3.53 31.38 2.93
N ALA A 19 -4.07 31.85 4.06
CA ALA A 19 -3.30 32.24 5.23
C ALA A 19 -2.96 31.08 6.19
N SER A 20 -3.58 29.90 6.03
CA SER A 20 -3.38 28.75 6.94
C SER A 20 -2.25 27.79 6.54
N GLN A 21 -1.45 28.10 5.51
CA GLN A 21 -0.37 27.22 5.02
C GLN A 21 1.03 27.84 5.14
N THR A 22 1.39 28.25 6.36
CA THR A 22 2.78 28.52 6.75
C THR A 22 3.14 27.71 7.98
N ILE A 23 3.55 26.45 7.78
CA ILE A 23 4.24 25.64 8.77
C ILE A 23 5.73 25.61 8.38
N THR A 24 6.56 26.05 9.32
CA THR A 24 8.02 26.13 9.21
C THR A 24 8.69 24.76 9.16
N PRO A 25 9.78 24.58 8.38
CA PRO A 25 10.67 23.45 8.52
C PRO A 25 11.73 23.75 9.58
N GLU A 26 11.44 23.42 10.84
CA GLU A 26 12.44 23.43 11.91
C GLU A 26 13.02 22.02 12.10
N ASN A 27 14.21 21.78 11.56
CA ASN A 27 15.02 20.60 11.87
C ASN A 27 16.49 21.01 11.96
N THR A 28 16.88 21.41 13.16
CA THR A 28 18.23 21.83 13.51
C THR A 28 19.22 20.66 13.40
N LEU A 29 20.25 20.84 12.58
CA LEU A 29 21.36 19.90 12.45
C LEU A 29 22.36 20.09 13.59
N THR A 30 22.50 19.11 14.48
CA THR A 30 23.53 19.10 15.54
C THR A 30 24.37 17.81 15.54
N ASN A 31 25.60 17.93 15.03
CA ASN A 31 26.72 17.02 15.31
C ASN A 31 27.59 17.61 16.43
N PRO A 32 28.05 16.80 17.40
CA PRO A 32 29.49 16.65 17.70
C PRO A 32 29.85 15.20 18.16
N VAL A 33 31.10 14.70 18.24
CA VAL A 33 32.47 15.09 17.81
C VAL A 33 33.32 13.78 17.72
N PRO A 34 34.43 13.69 16.96
CA PRO A 34 35.03 12.39 16.60
C PRO A 34 36.02 11.82 17.63
N GLY A 35 36.25 10.50 17.58
CA GLY A 35 37.52 9.88 17.97
C GLY A 35 37.46 8.71 18.96
N ALA A 36 37.56 7.47 18.45
CA ALA A 36 38.17 6.33 19.15
C ALA A 36 38.62 5.29 18.10
N VAL A 37 39.81 4.70 18.28
CA VAL A 37 40.50 3.91 17.25
C VAL A 37 41.10 2.64 17.85
N LEU A 38 40.84 1.49 17.20
CA LEU A 38 41.48 0.15 17.37
C LEU A 38 41.14 -0.66 18.67
N PRO A 39 41.34 -2.01 18.69
CA PRO A 39 41.99 -2.87 17.69
C PRO A 39 41.22 -4.14 17.19
N ARG A 40 41.82 -4.76 16.16
CA ARG A 40 41.59 -6.10 15.55
C ARG A 40 40.81 -7.16 16.35
N SER A 41 39.82 -7.79 15.70
CA SER A 41 39.55 -9.23 15.88
C SER A 41 38.97 -9.92 14.63
N GLY A 42 39.82 -10.69 13.96
CA GLY A 42 39.61 -12.15 13.82
C GLY A 42 38.56 -12.73 12.85
N PHE A 43 37.50 -12.03 12.43
CA PHE A 43 36.39 -12.68 11.72
C PHE A 43 35.96 -11.99 10.43
N GLN A 44 36.24 -12.64 9.29
CA GLN A 44 35.44 -12.42 8.07
C GLN A 44 34.10 -13.14 8.25
N ILE A 45 33.03 -12.39 8.47
CA ILE A 45 31.69 -12.91 8.24
C ILE A 45 31.54 -13.08 6.72
N LEU A 46 31.71 -14.30 6.21
CA LEU A 46 31.20 -14.61 4.87
C LEU A 46 29.69 -14.34 4.89
N PRO A 47 29.16 -13.45 4.04
CA PRO A 47 27.73 -13.39 3.82
C PRO A 47 27.34 -14.69 3.11
N LYS A 48 26.96 -15.71 3.89
CA LYS A 48 26.31 -16.91 3.38
C LYS A 48 25.01 -16.43 2.75
N ARG A 49 25.05 -16.15 1.43
CA ARG A 49 23.87 -15.79 0.64
C ARG A 49 22.82 -16.83 0.94
N ALA A 50 21.77 -16.41 1.65
CA ALA A 50 20.55 -17.19 1.70
C ALA A 50 20.15 -17.42 0.23
N PRO A 51 19.89 -18.66 -0.20
CA PRO A 51 19.44 -18.89 -1.56
C PRO A 51 18.21 -18.02 -1.80
N PRO A 52 18.10 -17.32 -2.94
CA PRO A 52 16.95 -16.46 -3.19
C PRO A 52 15.70 -17.32 -3.07
N LYS A 53 14.81 -16.96 -2.13
CA LYS A 53 13.50 -17.59 -2.02
C LYS A 53 12.81 -17.39 -3.37
N LYS A 54 12.70 -18.45 -4.16
CA LYS A 54 12.12 -18.44 -5.53
C LYS A 54 10.66 -17.97 -5.59
N THR A 55 10.02 -17.84 -4.44
CA THR A 55 8.65 -17.34 -4.30
C THR A 55 8.70 -15.99 -3.57
N PRO A 56 8.11 -14.92 -4.14
CA PRO A 56 7.90 -13.67 -3.40
C PRO A 56 7.17 -13.95 -2.08
N PRO A 57 7.42 -13.18 -1.01
CA PRO A 57 6.66 -13.31 0.22
C PRO A 57 5.17 -13.05 -0.06
N LYS A 58 4.31 -14.00 0.34
CA LYS A 58 2.85 -13.84 0.25
C LYS A 58 2.45 -12.57 0.98
N GLN A 59 1.66 -11.72 0.31
CA GLN A 59 1.12 -10.53 0.96
C GLN A 59 -0.08 -10.97 1.80
N LEU A 60 0.11 -11.13 3.12
CA LEU A 60 -0.92 -11.57 4.06
C LEU A 60 -1.47 -10.39 4.85
N LEU A 61 -2.79 -10.22 4.84
CA LEU A 61 -3.52 -9.49 5.86
C LEU A 61 -3.79 -10.45 7.03
N THR A 62 -3.44 -10.06 8.25
CA THR A 62 -3.74 -10.82 9.46
C THR A 62 -4.56 -9.96 10.43
N ALA A 63 -5.53 -10.57 11.11
CA ALA A 63 -6.42 -9.87 12.02
C ALA A 63 -6.93 -10.77 13.15
N SER A 64 -7.30 -10.17 14.28
CA SER A 64 -8.11 -10.80 15.32
C SER A 64 -9.54 -10.28 15.19
N CYS A 65 -10.41 -11.11 14.60
CA CYS A 65 -11.78 -10.77 14.26
C CYS A 65 -12.74 -11.21 15.37
N ASN A 66 -13.80 -10.45 15.64
CA ASN A 66 -14.89 -10.93 16.49
C ASN A 66 -15.73 -11.94 15.70
N ILE A 67 -16.12 -13.06 16.32
CA ILE A 67 -17.05 -14.02 15.73
C ILE A 67 -18.48 -13.46 15.89
N PRO A 68 -19.21 -13.18 14.80
CA PRO A 68 -20.56 -12.58 14.85
C PRO A 68 -21.51 -13.31 15.80
N GLY A 69 -22.31 -12.55 16.56
CA GLY A 69 -23.23 -13.10 17.56
C GLY A 69 -22.56 -13.62 18.84
N THR A 70 -21.25 -13.43 19.03
CA THR A 70 -20.53 -13.87 20.24
C THR A 70 -19.51 -12.83 20.73
N ASN A 71 -19.04 -13.00 21.97
CA ASN A 71 -17.90 -12.24 22.52
C ASN A 71 -16.54 -12.92 22.25
N LYS A 72 -16.47 -13.92 21.36
CA LYS A 72 -15.23 -14.65 21.04
C LYS A 72 -14.47 -13.96 19.92
N LYS A 73 -13.14 -14.10 19.94
CA LYS A 73 -12.26 -13.66 18.85
C LYS A 73 -11.64 -14.85 18.14
N GLN A 74 -11.49 -14.73 16.83
CA GLN A 74 -10.82 -15.68 15.95
C GLN A 74 -9.61 -14.98 15.31
N TYR A 75 -8.45 -15.63 15.32
CA TYR A 75 -7.31 -15.18 14.51
C TYR A 75 -7.52 -15.64 13.07
N SER A 76 -7.28 -14.74 12.11
CA SER A 76 -7.48 -15.02 10.69
C SER A 76 -6.36 -14.44 9.85
N GLU A 77 -5.98 -15.16 8.80
CA GLU A 77 -5.03 -14.72 7.78
C GLU A 77 -5.66 -14.82 6.39
N LEU A 78 -5.40 -13.81 5.57
CA LEU A 78 -5.97 -13.68 4.23
C LEU A 78 -4.88 -13.21 3.27
N SER A 79 -4.60 -14.03 2.25
CA SER A 79 -3.63 -13.66 1.21
C SER A 79 -4.27 -12.71 0.21
N LEU A 80 -3.75 -11.48 0.14
CA LEU A 80 -4.22 -10.43 -0.78
C LEU A 80 -4.01 -10.82 -2.25
N ASP A 81 -3.10 -11.76 -2.55
CA ASP A 81 -2.95 -12.40 -3.86
C ASP A 81 -4.25 -13.11 -4.33
N ARG A 82 -5.16 -13.46 -3.42
CA ARG A 82 -6.48 -14.07 -3.70
C ARG A 82 -7.61 -13.05 -3.85
N CYS A 83 -7.33 -11.77 -3.63
CA CYS A 83 -8.30 -10.69 -3.53
C CYS A 83 -8.05 -9.63 -4.61
N LEU A 84 -6.77 -9.37 -4.87
CA LEU A 84 -6.30 -8.38 -5.82
C LEU A 84 -5.57 -9.02 -6.99
N GLY A 85 -5.64 -8.34 -8.13
CA GLY A 85 -4.86 -8.65 -9.31
C GLY A 85 -4.31 -7.40 -9.98
N TRP A 86 -3.31 -7.59 -10.83
CA TRP A 86 -2.77 -6.53 -11.66
C TRP A 86 -3.53 -6.43 -12.98
N HIS A 87 -4.09 -5.26 -13.26
CA HIS A 87 -4.71 -4.94 -14.53
C HIS A 87 -3.79 -4.02 -15.33
N LYS A 88 -3.45 -4.44 -16.55
CA LYS A 88 -2.63 -3.65 -17.47
C LYS A 88 -3.49 -2.57 -18.15
N ASN A 89 -3.03 -1.33 -18.09
CA ASN A 89 -3.60 -0.17 -18.78
C ASN A 89 -3.12 -0.12 -20.25
N ASP A 90 -3.80 0.64 -21.11
CA ASP A 90 -3.46 0.76 -22.54
C ASP A 90 -2.09 1.43 -22.77
N ASP A 91 -1.69 2.35 -21.88
CA ASP A 91 -0.37 2.99 -21.86
C ASP A 91 0.79 2.05 -21.45
N GLY A 92 0.51 0.77 -21.24
CA GLY A 92 1.49 -0.24 -20.85
C GLY A 92 1.74 -0.34 -19.35
N SER A 93 1.30 0.64 -18.57
CA SER A 93 1.35 0.58 -17.11
C SER A 93 0.30 -0.38 -16.54
N GLY A 94 0.08 -0.37 -15.23
CA GLY A 94 -1.07 -1.05 -14.65
C GLY A 94 -1.46 -0.55 -13.27
N ARG A 95 -2.54 -1.15 -12.76
CA ARG A 95 -3.16 -0.79 -11.48
C ARG A 95 -3.67 -2.04 -10.78
N LEU A 96 -3.88 -1.93 -9.47
CA LEU A 96 -4.54 -2.97 -8.68
C LEU A 96 -6.05 -2.92 -8.86
N LEU A 97 -6.67 -4.09 -9.00
CA LEU A 97 -8.13 -4.27 -9.01
C LEU A 97 -8.54 -5.43 -8.10
N ALA A 98 -9.72 -5.29 -7.48
CA ALA A 98 -10.43 -6.39 -6.84
C ALA A 98 -10.81 -7.47 -7.87
N GLN A 99 -10.51 -8.73 -7.59
CA GLN A 99 -10.77 -9.86 -8.48
C GLN A 99 -11.24 -11.09 -7.68
N LYS A 100 -12.38 -11.68 -8.08
CA LYS A 100 -13.08 -12.78 -7.38
C LYS A 100 -12.21 -14.00 -7.03
N HIS A 101 -11.20 -14.27 -7.86
CA HIS A 101 -10.27 -15.39 -7.67
C HIS A 101 -8.82 -14.94 -7.39
N GLY A 102 -8.60 -13.61 -7.32
CA GLY A 102 -7.29 -12.97 -7.27
C GLY A 102 -6.51 -13.08 -8.58
N GLY A 103 -5.72 -12.06 -8.87
CA GLY A 103 -4.74 -12.07 -9.96
C GLY A 103 -3.31 -12.28 -9.46
N GLY A 104 -3.09 -12.17 -8.14
CA GLY A 104 -1.77 -12.18 -7.52
C GLY A 104 -1.09 -10.82 -7.62
N LEU A 105 -0.87 -10.19 -6.47
CA LEU A 105 0.02 -9.03 -6.32
C LEU A 105 1.44 -9.41 -6.75
N SER A 106 1.85 -10.59 -6.33
CA SER A 106 3.18 -11.17 -6.53
C SER A 106 3.39 -11.87 -7.88
N LYS A 107 2.38 -11.93 -8.77
CA LYS A 107 2.49 -12.59 -10.08
C LYS A 107 3.08 -11.67 -11.15
N ALA A 108 3.61 -12.31 -12.19
CA ALA A 108 4.12 -11.65 -13.40
C ALA A 108 3.02 -10.82 -14.07
N GLY A 109 3.11 -9.50 -13.91
CA GLY A 109 2.07 -8.56 -14.30
C GLY A 109 2.36 -7.20 -13.71
N GLY A 110 2.38 -7.12 -12.37
CA GLY A 110 2.75 -5.94 -11.60
C GLY A 110 3.84 -6.16 -10.55
N GLU A 111 4.13 -7.41 -10.17
CA GLU A 111 5.21 -7.76 -9.22
C GLU A 111 5.24 -6.86 -7.97
N CYS A 112 4.05 -6.64 -7.40
CA CYS A 112 3.86 -5.84 -6.21
C CYS A 112 4.49 -6.52 -5.00
N SER A 113 5.28 -5.76 -4.26
CA SER A 113 6.03 -6.19 -3.08
C SER A 113 5.94 -5.14 -1.97
N THR A 114 6.45 -5.49 -0.79
CA THR A 114 6.57 -4.59 0.38
C THR A 114 5.28 -3.81 0.71
N CYS A 115 4.12 -4.45 0.54
CA CYS A 115 2.84 -3.84 0.87
C CYS A 115 2.75 -3.57 2.37
N ARG A 116 2.32 -2.36 2.73
CA ARG A 116 2.10 -1.90 4.10
C ARG A 116 0.70 -1.31 4.26
N TYR A 117 0.08 -1.60 5.40
CA TYR A 117 -1.13 -0.91 5.84
C TYR A 117 -0.79 0.50 6.32
N LEU A 118 -1.71 1.43 6.06
CA LEU A 118 -1.61 2.84 6.43
C LEU A 118 -2.84 3.22 7.28
N ASN A 119 -2.64 4.12 8.24
CA ASN A 119 -3.73 4.73 9.00
C ASN A 119 -4.31 5.95 8.24
N SER A 120 -4.72 5.73 6.99
CA SER A 120 -5.20 6.74 6.05
C SER A 120 -6.21 6.13 5.07
N ASN A 121 -6.85 6.97 4.26
CA ASN A 121 -7.52 6.53 3.03
C ASN A 121 -6.76 7.14 1.84
N PRO A 122 -6.23 6.34 0.88
CA PRO A 122 -6.17 4.88 0.85
C PRO A 122 -5.36 4.26 2.01
N ASN A 123 -5.67 2.99 2.33
CA ASN A 123 -5.19 2.29 3.53
C ASN A 123 -4.12 1.21 3.25
N MET A 124 -3.75 0.97 2.00
CA MET A 124 -2.62 0.13 1.61
C MET A 124 -1.71 0.88 0.63
N LEU A 125 -0.40 0.66 0.78
CA LEU A 125 0.64 1.08 -0.17
C LEU A 125 1.58 -0.09 -0.46
N CYS A 126 1.74 -0.43 -1.74
CA CYS A 126 2.68 -1.43 -2.27
C CYS A 126 3.74 -0.77 -3.17
N TYR A 127 4.85 -1.48 -3.40
CA TYR A 127 5.85 -1.14 -4.42
C TYR A 127 5.70 -2.10 -5.59
N CYS A 128 5.22 -1.60 -6.74
CA CYS A 128 4.91 -2.42 -7.91
C CYS A 128 5.80 -2.05 -9.10
N ALA A 129 6.19 -3.06 -9.87
CA ALA A 129 6.79 -2.89 -11.18
C ALA A 129 5.73 -2.50 -12.22
N LYS A 130 6.17 -2.11 -13.43
CA LYS A 130 5.29 -1.81 -14.57
C LYS A 130 4.22 -0.73 -14.27
N VAL A 131 4.51 0.16 -13.33
CA VAL A 131 3.90 1.49 -13.21
C VAL A 131 4.32 2.39 -14.38
N ARG A 132 3.75 3.59 -14.51
CA ARG A 132 4.19 4.57 -15.52
C ARG A 132 5.62 5.04 -15.26
N ASP A 133 6.30 5.54 -16.29
CA ASP A 133 7.69 6.00 -16.17
C ASP A 133 7.87 7.13 -15.16
N ASN A 134 6.91 8.06 -15.08
CA ASN A 134 6.88 9.16 -14.12
C ASN A 134 6.44 8.75 -12.70
N GLU A 135 5.97 7.51 -12.50
CA GLU A 135 5.57 6.96 -11.20
C GLU A 135 6.68 6.10 -10.57
N LYS A 136 7.78 5.84 -11.30
CA LYS A 136 8.94 5.08 -10.81
C LYS A 136 9.70 5.87 -9.75
N THR A 137 9.81 5.32 -8.55
CA THR A 137 10.48 5.96 -7.39
C THR A 137 11.65 5.14 -6.84
N TYR A 138 11.67 3.82 -7.07
CA TYR A 138 12.64 2.93 -6.44
C TYR A 138 13.06 1.78 -7.37
N MET A 139 14.37 1.59 -7.50
CA MET A 139 14.96 0.43 -8.18
C MET A 139 15.18 -0.69 -7.17
N ASN A 140 14.47 -1.81 -7.31
CA ASN A 140 14.67 -2.97 -6.45
C ASN A 140 16.02 -3.65 -6.78
N PRO A 141 17.02 -3.64 -5.88
CA PRO A 141 18.35 -4.16 -6.18
C PRO A 141 18.39 -5.70 -6.25
N ALA A 142 17.38 -6.40 -5.71
CA ALA A 142 17.31 -7.85 -5.76
C ALA A 142 16.81 -8.39 -7.10
N THR A 143 16.00 -7.60 -7.84
CA THR A 143 15.41 -7.99 -9.13
C THR A 143 15.86 -7.12 -10.30
N ALA A 144 16.62 -6.04 -10.04
CA ALA A 144 16.96 -5.00 -11.01
C ALA A 144 15.72 -4.40 -11.72
N THR A 145 14.61 -4.26 -10.99
CA THR A 145 13.32 -3.78 -11.52
C THR A 145 12.98 -2.42 -10.94
N TRP A 146 12.64 -1.46 -11.81
CA TRP A 146 12.07 -0.18 -11.39
C TRP A 146 10.63 -0.35 -10.92
N THR A 147 10.33 0.22 -9.76
CA THR A 147 9.03 0.16 -9.09
C THR A 147 8.55 1.55 -8.71
N GLY A 148 7.23 1.69 -8.59
CA GLY A 148 6.56 2.89 -8.07
C GLY A 148 5.63 2.58 -6.91
N HIS A 149 5.19 3.64 -6.24
CA HIS A 149 4.19 3.57 -5.18
C HIS A 149 2.80 3.33 -5.77
N VAL A 150 2.15 2.22 -5.42
CA VAL A 150 0.76 1.95 -5.76
C VAL A 150 -0.06 1.91 -4.49
N PHE A 151 -1.00 2.85 -4.38
CA PHE A 151 -1.94 2.91 -3.27
C PHE A 151 -3.24 2.18 -3.62
N TYR A 152 -3.90 1.61 -2.63
CA TYR A 152 -5.18 0.93 -2.78
C TYR A 152 -6.01 1.02 -1.49
N ASN A 153 -7.34 1.01 -1.60
CA ASN A 153 -8.24 0.97 -0.44
C ASN A 153 -8.86 -0.43 -0.28
N LEU A 154 -8.35 -1.20 0.68
CA LEU A 154 -8.83 -2.55 0.99
C LEU A 154 -10.21 -2.58 1.66
N PHE A 155 -10.74 -1.43 2.07
CA PHE A 155 -12.09 -1.28 2.65
C PHE A 155 -13.03 -0.52 1.70
N GLU A 156 -12.70 -0.45 0.41
CA GLU A 156 -13.60 0.06 -0.61
C GLU A 156 -14.76 -0.91 -0.84
N ALA A 157 -15.96 -0.36 -0.99
CA ALA A 157 -17.14 -1.13 -1.39
C ALA A 157 -17.13 -1.35 -2.90
N LEU A 158 -17.41 -2.57 -3.32
CA LEU A 158 -17.59 -2.96 -4.71
C LEU A 158 -18.94 -2.43 -5.25
N GLN A 159 -19.15 -2.53 -6.56
CA GLN A 159 -20.34 -1.97 -7.22
C GLN A 159 -21.68 -2.58 -6.75
N ASP A 160 -21.65 -3.78 -6.18
CA ASP A 160 -22.81 -4.46 -5.58
C ASP A 160 -23.04 -4.09 -4.11
N GLY A 161 -22.23 -3.20 -3.54
CA GLY A 161 -22.28 -2.78 -2.14
C GLY A 161 -21.56 -3.72 -1.16
N THR A 162 -20.96 -4.82 -1.62
CA THR A 162 -20.14 -5.70 -0.78
C THR A 162 -18.75 -5.11 -0.54
N TYR A 163 -18.08 -5.47 0.56
CA TYR A 163 -16.69 -5.05 0.77
C TYR A 163 -15.72 -6.05 0.16
N LEU A 164 -14.60 -5.58 -0.41
CA LEU A 164 -13.52 -6.47 -0.90
C LEU A 164 -13.07 -7.49 0.15
N ILE A 165 -13.05 -7.09 1.43
CA ILE A 165 -12.68 -7.93 2.56
C ILE A 165 -13.81 -7.89 3.59
N GLU A 166 -14.34 -9.06 3.93
CA GLU A 166 -15.38 -9.24 4.94
C GLU A 166 -14.99 -10.29 5.98
N ILE A 167 -15.67 -10.26 7.14
CA ILE A 167 -15.54 -11.26 8.19
C ILE A 167 -16.77 -12.15 8.14
N ASN A 168 -16.59 -13.45 7.88
CA ASN A 168 -17.70 -14.40 7.83
C ASN A 168 -18.21 -14.78 9.24
N GLN A 169 -19.28 -15.59 9.29
CA GLN A 169 -19.93 -16.04 10.53
C GLN A 169 -19.00 -16.77 11.52
N ASN A 170 -17.85 -17.27 11.08
CA ASN A 170 -16.85 -17.94 11.91
C ASN A 170 -15.73 -17.00 12.38
N GLY A 171 -15.82 -15.70 12.13
CA GLY A 171 -14.76 -14.73 12.44
C GLY A 171 -13.54 -14.87 11.51
N VAL A 172 -13.71 -15.40 10.29
CA VAL A 172 -12.62 -15.60 9.32
C VAL A 172 -12.74 -14.58 8.20
N LEU A 173 -11.61 -13.96 7.85
CA LEU A 173 -11.47 -13.04 6.73
C LEU A 173 -11.70 -13.77 5.40
N SER A 174 -12.59 -13.23 4.58
CA SER A 174 -12.88 -13.68 3.23
C SER A 174 -12.77 -12.53 2.24
N CYS A 175 -12.40 -12.83 1.00
CA CYS A 175 -12.40 -11.84 -0.08
C CYS A 175 -13.58 -12.04 -1.00
N HIS A 176 -14.29 -10.93 -1.24
CA HIS A 176 -15.25 -10.79 -2.31
C HIS A 176 -14.58 -9.97 -3.40
N GLY A 177 -14.81 -10.33 -4.65
CA GLY A 177 -14.18 -9.64 -5.76
C GLY A 177 -15.08 -9.68 -6.97
N ILE A 178 -14.94 -8.66 -7.80
CA ILE A 178 -15.63 -8.56 -9.08
C ILE A 178 -15.19 -9.78 -9.91
N ALA A 179 -16.14 -10.40 -10.61
CA ALA A 179 -15.82 -11.40 -11.61
C ALA A 179 -15.02 -10.70 -12.73
N GLY A 180 -13.70 -10.82 -12.69
CA GLY A 180 -12.86 -10.37 -13.79
C GLY A 180 -13.16 -11.21 -15.01
N ASP A 181 -13.16 -10.59 -16.20
CA ASP A 181 -13.38 -11.28 -17.46
C ASP A 181 -12.47 -12.50 -17.57
N ALA A 182 -13.08 -13.67 -17.72
CA ALA A 182 -12.35 -14.89 -18.00
C ALA A 182 -11.70 -14.75 -19.38
N LYS A 183 -10.36 -14.76 -19.40
CA LYS A 183 -9.55 -14.94 -20.60
C LYS A 183 -9.16 -16.39 -20.75
#